data_AF-A0A2Z6N7W8-F1
#
_entry.id   AF-A0A2Z6N7W8-F1
#
_cell.length_a   1.000
_cell.length_b   1.000
_cell.length_c   1.000
_cell.angle_alpha   90.00
_cell.angle_beta   90.00
_cell.angle_gamma   90.00
#
_symmetry.space_group_name_H-M   'P 1'
#
loop_
_entity.id
_entity.type
_entity.pdbx_description
1 polymer ?
#
loop_
_entity_poly.entity_id
_entity_poly.type
_entity_poly.pdbx_seq_one_letter_code
_entity_poly.pdbx_strand_id
1 'polypeptide(L)'
;MVTMQFILPASYAKAEEAPKPIDERVVIREEGERKYGVVKFGGVASDEVVKEKVEKLKLSLERDGFKVVGDFLLGRYNPPWTIPMFRTNEVMIPVE
;
A
#
# COMPACT_ATOMS: atom_id res chain seq x y z
N MET A 1 2.52 14.49 4.97
CA MET A 1 2.10 13.75 6.18
C MET A 1 1.97 12.29 5.77
N VAL A 2 2.58 11.36 6.48
CA VAL A 2 2.51 9.93 6.15
C VAL A 2 1.42 9.31 7.02
N THR A 3 0.50 8.57 6.40
CA THR A 3 -0.55 7.83 7.12
C THR A 3 -0.26 6.35 6.99
N MET A 4 -0.29 5.64 8.11
CA MET A 4 -0.24 4.18 8.13
C MET A 4 -1.67 3.65 8.16
N GLN A 5 -1.92 2.60 7.38
CA GLN A 5 -3.19 1.89 7.35
C GLN A 5 -2.95 0.39 7.44
N PHE A 6 -3.94 -0.33 7.94
CA PHE A 6 -3.99 -1.78 7.94
C PHE A 6 -5.41 -2.22 7.60
N ILE A 7 -5.54 -3.41 7.04
CA ILE A 7 -6.82 -3.96 6.63
C ILE A 7 -7.43 -4.74 7.81
N LEU A 8 -8.70 -4.49 8.07
CA LEU A 8 -9.43 -5.24 9.10
C LEU A 8 -9.73 -6.67 8.61
N PRO A 9 -9.80 -7.65 9.52
CA PRO A 9 -10.20 -9.00 9.18
C PRO A 9 -11.59 -9.05 8.53
N ALA A 10 -11.81 -10.02 7.64
CA ALA A 10 -13.07 -10.19 6.93
C ALA A 10 -14.29 -10.47 7.83
N SER A 11 -14.09 -10.71 9.13
CA SER A 11 -15.18 -10.79 10.12
C SER A 11 -15.89 -9.45 10.35
N TYR A 12 -15.27 -8.34 9.96
CA TYR A 12 -15.86 -7.01 9.98
C TYR A 12 -16.16 -6.59 8.55
N ALA A 13 -17.40 -6.81 8.11
CA ALA A 13 -17.80 -6.54 6.73
C ALA A 13 -18.04 -5.04 6.48
N LYS A 14 -18.42 -4.32 7.53
CA LYS A 14 -18.67 -2.87 7.50
C LYS A 14 -17.89 -2.15 8.58
N ALA A 15 -17.64 -0.86 8.38
CA ALA A 15 -16.89 -0.05 9.34
C ALA A 15 -17.56 0.00 10.73
N GLU A 16 -18.89 -0.01 10.80
CA GLU A 16 -19.64 0.09 12.06
C GLU A 16 -19.59 -1.19 12.90
N GLU A 17 -19.23 -2.33 12.30
CA GLU A 17 -19.09 -3.62 12.99
C GLU A 17 -17.77 -3.72 13.75
N ALA A 18 -16.78 -2.92 13.37
CA ALA A 18 -15.46 -2.94 14.00
C ALA A 18 -15.47 -2.22 15.37
N PRO A 19 -14.65 -2.69 16.33
CA PRO A 19 -14.51 -2.02 17.62
C PRO A 19 -14.08 -0.57 17.44
N LYS A 20 -14.75 0.35 18.17
CA LYS A 20 -14.41 1.77 18.13
C LYS A 20 -12.99 1.98 18.66
N PRO A 21 -12.10 2.65 17.90
CA PRO A 21 -10.79 3.01 18.38
C PRO A 21 -10.87 3.90 19.62
N ILE A 22 -9.99 3.67 20.59
CA ILE A 22 -9.88 4.50 21.80
C ILE A 22 -9.08 5.79 21.58
N ASP A 23 -8.28 5.84 20.51
CA ASP A 23 -7.46 6.99 20.12
C ASP A 23 -8.13 7.67 18.91
N GLU A 24 -8.46 8.96 19.06
CA GLU A 24 -9.17 9.75 18.04
C GLU A 24 -8.38 9.94 16.74
N ARG A 25 -7.06 9.70 16.76
CA ARG A 25 -6.21 9.74 15.56
C ARG A 25 -6.41 8.51 14.68
N VAL A 26 -6.99 7.44 15.21
CA VAL A 26 -7.28 6.20 14.49
C VAL A 26 -8.72 6.25 14.01
N VAL A 27 -8.90 6.31 12.70
CA VAL A 27 -10.21 6.33 12.06
C VAL A 27 -10.42 5.08 11.23
N ILE A 28 -11.61 4.48 11.33
CA ILE A 28 -12.01 3.38 10.45
C ILE A 28 -12.55 4.01 9.16
N ARG A 29 -12.12 3.49 8.01
CA ARG A 29 -12.57 3.95 6.69
C ARG A 29 -13.01 2.77 5.86
N GLU A 30 -14.15 2.91 5.21
CA GLU A 30 -14.54 2.01 4.14
C GLU A 30 -13.86 2.46 2.85
N GLU A 31 -13.15 1.54 2.22
CA GLU A 31 -12.47 1.78 0.96
C GLU A 31 -13.14 0.89 -0.09
N GLY A 32 -13.67 1.52 -1.14
CA GLY A 32 -14.28 0.81 -2.26
C GLY A 32 -13.27 0.05 -3.10
N GLU A 33 -13.78 -0.68 -4.10
CA GLU A 33 -12.94 -1.41 -5.06
C GLU A 33 -12.03 -0.46 -5.84
N ARG A 34 -10.77 -0.87 -6.02
CA ARG A 34 -9.75 -0.12 -6.75
C ARG A 34 -8.87 -1.07 -7.54
N LYS A 35 -8.40 -0.62 -8.70
CA LYS A 35 -7.36 -1.31 -9.47
C LYS A 35 -6.01 -0.67 -9.20
N TYR A 36 -4.98 -1.49 -9.16
CA TYR A 36 -3.62 -1.03 -8.92
C TYR A 36 -2.66 -1.64 -9.93
N GLY A 37 -1.75 -0.82 -10.44
CA GLY A 37 -0.46 -1.29 -10.91
C GLY A 37 0.42 -1.62 -9.71
N VAL A 38 1.09 -2.77 -9.72
CA VAL A 38 1.87 -3.22 -8.56
C VAL A 38 3.25 -3.69 -9.01
N VAL A 39 4.29 -3.28 -8.27
CA VAL A 39 5.63 -3.84 -8.37
C VAL A 39 6.04 -4.43 -7.03
N LYS A 40 6.35 -5.74 -7.03
CA LYS A 40 6.89 -6.47 -5.88
C LYS A 40 8.41 -6.40 -5.86
N PHE A 41 8.99 -6.21 -4.68
CA PHE A 41 10.45 -6.19 -4.49
C PHE A 41 10.85 -6.69 -3.10
N GLY A 42 12.08 -7.22 -3.01
CA GLY A 42 12.69 -7.64 -1.76
C GLY A 42 13.64 -6.61 -1.17
N GLY A 43 14.23 -6.92 -0.01
CA GLY A 43 15.21 -6.05 0.64
C GLY A 43 14.61 -5.02 1.58
N VAL A 44 15.38 -3.95 1.82
CA VAL A 44 14.97 -2.83 2.67
C VAL A 44 14.25 -1.79 1.81
N ALA A 45 13.04 -1.41 2.23
CA ALA A 45 12.28 -0.33 1.60
C ALA A 45 12.71 1.02 2.19
N SER A 46 13.92 1.49 1.84
CA SER A 46 14.33 2.87 2.12
C SER A 46 13.60 3.85 1.20
N ASP A 47 13.57 5.12 1.56
CA ASP A 47 12.88 6.15 0.77
C ASP A 47 13.42 6.24 -0.66
N GLU A 48 14.73 6.06 -0.86
CA GLU A 48 15.36 6.05 -2.18
C GLU A 48 14.92 4.85 -3.01
N VAL A 49 14.89 3.65 -2.41
CA VAL A 49 14.45 2.42 -3.08
C VAL A 49 12.98 2.55 -3.45
N VAL A 50 12.14 3.03 -2.54
CA VAL A 50 10.70 3.22 -2.80
C VAL A 50 10.50 4.23 -3.93
N LYS A 51 11.20 5.37 -3.90
CA LYS A 51 11.13 6.38 -4.95
C LYS A 51 11.50 5.81 -6.32
N GLU A 52 12.59 5.04 -6.41
CA GLU A 52 13.01 4.36 -7.64
C GLU A 52 11.92 3.40 -8.15
N LYS A 53 11.32 2.60 -7.26
CA LYS A 53 10.23 1.67 -7.65
C LYS A 53 8.98 2.40 -8.11
N VAL A 54 8.60 3.50 -7.47
CA VAL A 54 7.47 4.35 -7.87
C VAL A 54 7.69 4.92 -9.26
N GLU A 55 8.85 5.54 -9.52
CA GLU A 55 9.15 6.14 -10.82
C GLU A 55 9.14 5.10 -11.95
N LYS A 56 9.77 3.94 -11.73
CA LYS A 56 9.79 2.85 -12.71
C LYS A 56 8.40 2.27 -12.99
N LEU A 57 7.57 2.13 -11.95
CA LEU A 57 6.20 1.65 -12.10
C LEU A 57 5.35 2.66 -12.87
N LYS A 58 5.44 3.96 -12.55
CA LYS A 58 4.72 5.03 -13.29
C LYS A 58 5.05 5.00 -14.77
N LEU A 59 6.33 4.98 -15.13
CA LEU A 59 6.77 4.93 -16.53
C LEU A 59 6.26 3.68 -17.26
N SER A 60 6.22 2.53 -16.57
CA SER A 60 5.70 1.29 -17.15
C SER A 60 4.18 1.37 -17.38
N LEU A 61 3.44 1.91 -16.41
CA LEU A 61 1.98 2.13 -16.52
C LEU A 61 1.64 3.10 -17.65
N GLU A 62 2.35 4.22 -17.75
CA GLU A 62 2.15 5.21 -18.82
C GLU A 62 2.44 4.61 -20.20
N ARG A 63 3.55 3.86 -20.33
CA ARG A 63 3.90 3.16 -21.57
C ARG A 63 2.81 2.16 -21.98
N ASP A 64 2.22 1.47 -21.01
CA ASP A 64 1.21 0.45 -21.25
C ASP A 64 -0.21 1.04 -21.38
N GLY A 65 -0.36 2.36 -21.31
CA GLY A 65 -1.62 3.08 -21.54
C GLY A 65 -2.54 3.19 -20.33
N PHE A 66 -2.06 2.88 -19.12
CA PHE A 66 -2.83 3.03 -17.89
C PHE A 66 -2.74 4.47 -17.35
N LYS A 67 -3.88 5.02 -16.92
CA LYS A 67 -3.95 6.33 -16.29
C LYS A 67 -3.85 6.19 -14.77
N VAL A 68 -2.87 6.87 -14.18
CA VAL A 68 -2.68 6.95 -12.72
C VAL A 68 -3.71 7.91 -12.11
N VAL A 69 -4.41 7.49 -11.05
CA VAL A 69 -5.51 8.25 -10.43
C VAL A 69 -5.27 8.66 -8.98
N GLY A 70 -4.05 8.51 -8.47
CA GLY A 70 -3.75 8.88 -7.09
C GLY A 70 -2.32 8.61 -6.68
N ASP A 71 -2.06 8.83 -5.39
CA ASP A 71 -0.77 8.57 -4.77
C ASP A 71 -0.48 7.07 -4.64
N PHE A 72 0.80 6.75 -4.54
CA PHE A 72 1.23 5.37 -4.35
C PHE A 72 0.99 4.90 -2.90
N LEU A 73 0.81 3.59 -2.74
CA LEU A 73 0.81 2.90 -1.46
C LEU A 73 2.06 2.03 -1.35
N LEU A 74 2.60 1.91 -0.14
CA LEU A 74 3.71 1.02 0.18
C LEU A 74 3.21 -0.14 1.05
N GLY A 75 3.12 -1.33 0.47
CA GLY A 75 2.81 -2.58 1.18
C GLY A 75 4.07 -3.18 1.79
N ARG A 76 4.07 -3.39 3.11
CA ARG A 76 5.16 -4.07 3.85
C ARG A 76 4.57 -5.22 4.64
N TYR A 77 4.85 -6.44 4.22
CA TYR A 77 4.16 -7.62 4.73
C TYR A 77 4.92 -8.32 5.86
N ASN A 78 6.24 -8.14 5.89
CA ASN A 78 7.10 -8.84 6.82
C ASN A 78 7.48 -7.98 8.03
N PRO A 79 7.61 -8.60 9.21
CA PRO A 79 8.06 -7.91 10.41
C PRO A 79 9.53 -7.47 10.32
N PRO A 80 9.98 -6.53 11.18
CA PRO A 80 11.33 -5.97 11.13
C PRO A 80 12.46 -7.00 11.35
N TRP A 81 12.18 -8.14 12.00
CA TRP A 81 13.17 -9.21 12.22
C TRP A 81 13.33 -10.17 11.04
N THR A 82 12.50 -10.10 10.00
CA THR A 82 12.71 -10.90 8.78
C THR A 82 14.00 -10.47 8.08
N ILE A 83 14.85 -11.43 7.73
CA ILE A 83 16.09 -11.19 6.97
C ILE A 83 15.75 -10.40 5.70
N PRO A 84 16.45 -9.29 5.38
CA PRO A 84 16.03 -8.37 4.31
C PRO A 84 15.77 -9.03 2.96
N MET A 85 16.58 -10.01 2.57
CA MET A 85 16.43 -10.74 1.30
C MET A 85 15.10 -11.51 1.21
N PHE A 86 14.51 -11.89 2.35
CA PHE A 86 13.23 -12.62 2.41
C PHE A 86 12.03 -11.72 2.70
N ARG A 87 12.23 -10.39 2.77
CA ARG A 87 11.11 -9.46 2.88
C ARG A 87 10.41 -9.34 1.53
N THR A 88 9.10 -9.25 1.57
CA THR A 88 8.23 -8.86 0.46
C THR A 88 7.72 -7.46 0.75
N ASN A 89 7.95 -6.56 -0.20
CA ASN A 89 7.40 -5.22 -0.22
C ASN A 89 6.74 -4.98 -1.58
N GLU A 90 5.75 -4.10 -1.62
CA GLU A 90 5.05 -3.72 -2.84
C GLU A 90 4.91 -2.20 -2.91
N VAL A 91 5.15 -1.64 -4.09
CA VAL A 91 4.67 -0.30 -4.45
C VAL A 91 3.45 -0.49 -5.32
N MET A 92 2.33 0.13 -4.92
CA MET A 92 1.05 0.03 -5.59
C MET A 92 0.62 1.43 -6.04
N ILE A 93 0.19 1.60 -7.29
CA ILE A 93 -0.28 2.88 -7.83
C ILE A 93 -1.70 2.67 -8.38
N PRO A 94 -2.70 3.42 -7.91
CA PRO A 94 -4.07 3.25 -8.37
C PRO A 94 -4.22 3.70 -9.83
N VAL A 95 -4.99 2.93 -10.59
CA VAL A 95 -5.25 3.15 -12.04
C VAL A 95 -6.74 3.02 -12.37
N GLU A 96 -7.16 3.56 -13.51
CA GLU A 96 -8.54 3.42 -14.06
C GLU A 96 -8.84 1.99 -14.59
#